data_AF-A0A401P985-F1
#
_entry.id   AF-A0A401P985-F1
#
_cell.length_a   1.000
_cell.length_b   1.000
_cell.length_c   1.000
_cell.angle_alpha   90.00
_cell.angle_beta   90.00
_cell.angle_gamma   90.00
#
_symmetry.space_group_name_H-M   'P 1'
#
loop_
_entity.id
_entity.type
_entity.pdbx_description
1 polymer ?
#
loop_
_entity_poly.entity_id
_entity_poly.type
_entity_poly.pdbx_seq_one_letter_code
_entity_poly.pdbx_strand_id
1 'polypeptide(L)'
;MECVDDCEVGPWSNWGTCIKNNKTCGYKWGLETRTRQIVKKPAKDTIPCPTIAESRRCKMAKRHCPGESERDPNYYVYLPNVQK
;
A
#
# COMPACT_ATOMS: atom_id res chain seq x y z
N MET A 1 -20.09 -21.94 -14.96
CA MET A 1 -19.43 -22.08 -13.65
C MET A 1 -19.69 -20.77 -12.92
N GLU A 2 -20.76 -20.71 -12.14
CA GLU A 2 -21.06 -19.55 -11.30
C GLU A 2 -20.53 -19.87 -9.90
N CYS A 3 -19.70 -18.99 -9.35
CA CYS A 3 -19.29 -19.12 -7.94
C CYS A 3 -20.54 -18.91 -7.09
N VAL A 4 -20.78 -19.83 -6.16
CA VAL A 4 -21.88 -19.74 -5.19
C VAL A 4 -21.54 -18.59 -4.23
N ASP A 5 -21.91 -17.38 -4.63
CA ASP A 5 -21.79 -16.16 -3.84
C ASP A 5 -22.88 -16.17 -2.75
N ASP A 6 -22.73 -17.01 -1.74
CA ASP A 6 -23.46 -16.84 -0.48
C ASP A 6 -22.99 -15.57 0.27
N CYS A 7 -21.85 -14.98 -0.15
CA CYS A 7 -21.35 -13.70 0.34
C CYS A 7 -21.63 -12.57 -0.64
N GLU A 8 -22.50 -11.65 -0.26
CA GLU A 8 -22.69 -10.40 -1.01
C GLU A 8 -21.72 -9.34 -0.48
N VAL A 9 -20.91 -8.79 -1.38
CA VAL A 9 -19.96 -7.72 -1.08
C VAL A 9 -20.40 -6.42 -1.71
N GLY A 10 -20.19 -5.32 -1.00
CA GLY A 10 -20.56 -3.98 -1.45
C GLY A 10 -19.63 -3.45 -2.54
N PRO A 11 -19.92 -2.23 -3.03
CA PRO A 11 -19.05 -1.56 -3.97
C PRO A 11 -17.67 -1.31 -3.36
N TRP A 12 -16.66 -1.28 -4.22
CA TRP A 12 -15.32 -0.85 -3.84
C TRP A 12 -15.32 0.62 -3.44
N SER A 13 -14.58 0.93 -2.38
CA SER A 13 -14.20 2.32 -2.09
C SER A 13 -13.26 2.85 -3.18
N ASN A 14 -13.09 4.18 -3.15
CA ASN A 14 -12.05 4.83 -3.94
C ASN A 14 -10.67 4.29 -3.56
N TRP A 15 -9.76 4.32 -4.51
CA TRP A 15 -8.36 4.01 -4.25
C TRP A 15 -7.78 4.97 -3.21
N GLY A 16 -7.10 4.41 -2.22
CA GLY A 16 -6.35 5.18 -1.24
C GLY A 16 -5.17 5.92 -1.86
N THR A 17 -4.46 6.67 -1.02
CA THR A 17 -3.29 7.41 -1.49
C THR A 17 -2.18 6.46 -1.92
N CYS A 18 -1.57 6.70 -3.08
CA CYS A 18 -0.41 5.97 -3.55
C CYS A 18 0.79 6.24 -2.62
N ILE A 19 1.26 5.20 -1.91
CA ILE A 19 2.35 5.30 -0.95
C ILE A 19 3.43 4.25 -1.21
N LYS A 20 4.66 4.56 -0.79
CA LYS A 20 5.76 3.59 -0.70
C LYS A 20 6.57 3.89 0.55
N ASN A 21 6.79 2.88 1.40
CA ASN A 21 7.49 3.03 2.68
C ASN A 21 6.93 4.17 3.56
N ASN A 22 5.59 4.27 3.65
CA ASN A 22 4.87 5.35 4.35
C ASN A 22 5.13 6.76 3.79
N LYS A 23 5.63 6.89 2.55
CA LYS A 23 5.87 8.18 1.88
C LYS A 23 5.04 8.31 0.62
N THR A 24 4.65 9.55 0.30
CA THR A 24 3.93 9.95 -0.92
C THR A 24 4.84 10.70 -1.91
N CYS A 25 6.15 10.56 -1.76
CA CYS A 25 7.19 11.32 -2.45
C CYS A 25 8.46 10.44 -2.59
N GLY A 26 9.48 10.93 -3.27
CA GLY A 26 10.78 10.26 -3.46
C GLY A 26 10.77 9.10 -4.46
N TYR A 27 9.62 8.48 -4.67
CA TYR A 27 9.46 7.31 -5.54
C TYR A 27 8.64 7.62 -6.80
N LYS A 28 8.95 6.91 -7.90
CA LYS A 28 8.15 6.95 -9.15
C LYS A 28 6.88 6.10 -9.05
N TRP A 29 6.89 5.12 -8.16
CA TRP A 29 5.87 4.08 -8.04
C TRP A 29 5.62 3.74 -6.58
N GLY A 30 4.36 3.48 -6.26
CA GLY A 30 3.92 2.99 -4.95
C GLY A 30 2.81 1.96 -5.07
N LEU A 31 2.14 1.73 -3.96
CA LEU A 31 0.93 0.93 -3.86
C LEU A 31 -0.20 1.80 -3.36
N GLU A 32 -1.37 1.62 -3.95
CA GLU A 32 -2.63 2.14 -3.42
C GLU A 32 -3.54 0.96 -3.12
N THR A 33 -4.28 1.10 -2.03
CA THR A 33 -5.17 0.06 -1.51
C THR A 33 -6.59 0.59 -1.54
N ARG A 34 -7.54 -0.27 -1.90
CA ARG A 34 -8.97 -0.03 -1.74
C ARG A 34 -9.61 -1.16 -0.97
N THR A 35 -10.70 -0.85 -0.29
CA THR A 35 -11.47 -1.83 0.48
C THR A 35 -12.95 -1.82 0.09
N ARG A 36 -13.64 -2.93 0.30
CA ARG A 36 -15.11 -3.04 0.23
C ARG A 36 -15.61 -3.75 1.48
N GLN A 37 -16.88 -3.59 1.80
CA GLN A 37 -17.48 -4.24 2.96
C GLN A 37 -18.27 -5.48 2.55
N ILE A 38 -18.36 -6.46 3.45
CA ILE A 38 -19.28 -7.59 3.29
C ILE A 38 -20.67 -7.07 3.67
N VAL A 39 -21.59 -7.09 2.71
CA VAL A 39 -22.99 -6.68 2.90
C VAL A 39 -23.78 -7.84 3.50
N LYS A 40 -23.49 -9.07 3.06
CA LYS A 40 -24.13 -10.28 3.56
C LYS A 40 -23.09 -11.37 3.79
N LYS A 41 -23.13 -11.95 4.99
CA LYS A 41 -22.30 -13.09 5.38
C LYS A 41 -22.91 -14.39 4.83
N PRO A 42 -22.07 -15.41 4.57
CA PRO A 42 -22.57 -16.67 4.06
C PRO A 42 -23.36 -17.41 5.14
N ALA A 43 -24.31 -18.23 4.72
CA ALA A 43 -25.12 -19.03 5.64
C ALA A 43 -24.31 -20.11 6.38
N LYS A 44 -23.15 -20.50 5.82
CA LYS A 44 -22.21 -21.45 6.41
C LYS A 44 -20.87 -20.76 6.61
N ASP A 45 -20.34 -20.82 7.82
CA ASP A 45 -19.02 -20.27 8.17
C ASP A 45 -17.86 -20.96 7.43
N THR A 46 -18.12 -22.09 6.78
CA THR A 46 -17.15 -22.83 5.96
C THR A 46 -16.93 -22.21 4.58
N ILE A 47 -17.78 -21.29 4.13
CA ILE A 47 -17.67 -20.65 2.82
C ILE A 47 -16.92 -19.32 2.99
N PRO A 48 -15.69 -19.18 2.45
CA PRO A 48 -14.96 -17.93 2.54
C PRO A 48 -15.57 -16.88 1.59
N CYS A 49 -15.75 -15.65 2.08
CA CYS A 49 -16.16 -14.54 1.23
C CYS A 49 -15.04 -14.11 0.27
N PRO A 50 -15.40 -13.48 -0.87
CA PRO A 50 -14.43 -12.83 -1.75
C PRO A 50 -13.56 -11.82 -0.99
N THR A 51 -12.37 -11.51 -1.54
CA THR A 51 -11.46 -10.54 -0.93
C THR A 51 -12.10 -9.17 -0.78
N ILE A 52 -11.90 -8.57 0.39
CA ILE A 52 -12.44 -7.25 0.76
C ILE A 52 -11.41 -6.13 0.68
N ALA A 53 -10.15 -6.48 0.40
CA ALA A 53 -9.05 -5.56 0.23
C ALA A 53 -8.29 -5.90 -1.05
N GLU A 54 -7.93 -4.87 -1.80
CA GLU A 54 -7.16 -4.99 -3.03
C GLU A 54 -6.07 -3.92 -3.05
N SER A 55 -4.88 -4.29 -3.51
CA SER A 55 -3.77 -3.36 -3.68
C SER A 55 -3.28 -3.40 -5.12
N ARG A 56 -2.98 -2.23 -5.69
CA ARG A 56 -2.40 -2.14 -7.02
C ARG A 56 -1.24 -1.16 -7.08
N ARG A 57 -0.40 -1.35 -8.09
CA ARG A 57 0.72 -0.45 -8.38
C ARG A 57 0.18 0.86 -8.97
N CYS A 58 0.68 1.98 -8.45
CA CYS A 58 0.28 3.32 -8.86
C CYS A 58 1.50 4.19 -9.19
N LYS A 59 1.32 5.16 -10.09
CA LYS A 59 2.34 6.15 -10.44
C LYS A 59 2.28 7.30 -9.45
N MET A 60 3.45 7.76 -9.01
CA MET A 60 3.59 8.87 -8.09
C MET A 60 4.32 10.03 -8.77
N ALA A 61 3.98 11.25 -8.37
CA ALA A 61 4.79 12.41 -8.70
C ALA A 61 6.14 12.27 -8.00
N LYS A 62 7.23 12.25 -8.79
CA LYS A 62 8.58 12.32 -8.26
C LYS A 62 8.80 13.72 -7.69
N ARG A 63 8.62 13.86 -6.38
CA ARG A 63 8.94 15.06 -5.61
C ARG A 63 9.92 14.70 -4.51
N HIS A 64 10.80 15.62 -4.14
CA HIS A 64 11.68 15.43 -2.99
C HIS A 64 10.83 15.29 -1.72
N CYS A 65 11.16 14.31 -0.89
CA CYS A 65 10.52 14.15 0.41
C CYS A 65 11.19 15.07 1.43
N PRO A 66 10.42 15.81 2.26
CA PRO A 66 10.98 16.47 3.42
C PRO A 66 11.55 15.40 4.38
N GLY A 67 12.80 15.58 4.82
CA GLY A 67 13.51 14.63 5.69
C GLY A 67 14.27 13.52 4.95
N GLU A 68 14.27 13.49 3.62
CA GLU A 68 15.34 12.84 2.87
C GLU A 68 16.48 13.84 2.74
N SER A 69 17.33 13.92 3.77
CA SER A 69 18.70 14.34 3.52
C SER A 69 19.18 13.42 2.40
N GLU A 70 19.52 14.02 1.26
CA GLU A 70 20.26 13.35 0.21
C GLU A 70 21.30 12.46 0.90
N ARG A 71 21.42 11.21 0.44
CA ARG A 71 22.39 10.28 1.00
C ARG A 71 23.75 10.91 0.71
N ASP A 72 24.19 11.78 1.61
CA ASP A 72 25.34 12.64 1.41
C ASP A 72 26.50 11.67 1.24
N PRO A 73 27.18 11.66 0.09
CA PRO A 73 28.29 10.75 -0.13
C PRO A 73 29.40 10.94 0.93
N ASN A 74 29.35 12.01 1.72
CA ASN A 74 30.26 12.29 2.83
C ASN A 74 29.77 11.81 4.21
N TYR A 75 28.71 11.00 4.32
CA TYR A 75 28.29 10.44 5.64
C TYR A 75 29.45 9.74 6.39
N TYR A 76 30.41 9.15 5.67
CA TYR A 76 31.62 8.55 6.25
C TYR A 76 32.68 9.57 6.72
N VAL A 77 32.63 10.81 6.25
CA VAL A 77 33.59 11.89 6.60
C VAL A 77 33.17 12.60 7.89
N TYR A 78 31.87 12.63 8.20
CA TYR A 78 31.31 13.26 9.40
C TYR A 78 31.19 12.32 10.61
N LEU A 79 31.64 11.06 10.51
CA LEU A 79 31.77 10.18 11.67
C LEU A 79 33.09 10.50 12.38
N PRO A 80 33.08 11.12 13.58
CA PRO A 80 34.31 11.30 14.34
C PRO A 80 34.73 9.92 14.88
N ASN A 81 35.65 9.27 14.17
CA ASN A 81 36.34 8.02 14.52
C ASN A 81 35.59 6.72 14.22
N VAL A 82 35.75 6.22 12.98
CA VAL A 82 35.82 4.77 12.75
C VAL A 82 37.27 4.37 13.01
N GLN A 83 37.54 3.81 14.19
CA GLN A 83 38.83 3.19 14.50
C GLN A 83 39.04 2.01 13.55
N LYS A 84 40.13 2.04 12.78
CA LYS A 84 40.61 0.91 11.99
C LYS A 84 41.34 -0.08 12.88
#